data_AF-A0A7X8LT53-F1
#
_entry.id   AF-A0A7X8LT53-F1
#
_cell.length_a   1.000
_cell.length_b   1.000
_cell.length_c   1.000
_cell.angle_alpha   90.00
_cell.angle_beta   90.00
_cell.angle_gamma   90.00
#
_symmetry.space_group_name_H-M   'P 1'
#
loop_
_entity.id
_entity.type
_entity.pdbx_description
1 polymer ?
#
loop_
_entity_poly.entity_id
_entity_poly.type
_entity_poly.pdbx_seq_one_letter_code
_entity_poly.pdbx_strand_id
1 'polypeptide(L)'
;MEEQQNAPQAEQDSAPAPAQPPQQQEPRSTSTLISEVNLFIEGLRREMPEIFTPEGAKPPEQAAPGIESQPADDTAAPVDENRMLFRGIYHTLKVCRTAEVFSEVTVKNGEIRVGLAEDDNTPAQQVLDEWLQETAEKTFTEKVAFWCSRMEVQCAKVTVKDQKTLWGSCSQKGNINFSWRLLKAPEAVLDYLVVHELAHLKRMSHDDEYWEFVSQWCPDYKQHRRWLRNHAKELFRNHTLTPATQEAAEQ
;
A
#
# COMPACT_ATOMS: atom_id res chain seq x y z
N MET A 1 17.71 -88.65 -42.69
CA MET A 1 16.68 -87.64 -43.02
C MET A 1 15.70 -87.68 -41.86
N GLU A 2 15.94 -86.86 -40.85
CA GLU A 2 15.10 -86.78 -39.66
C GLU A 2 14.54 -85.36 -39.58
N GLU A 3 13.22 -85.34 -39.44
CA GLU A 3 12.30 -84.21 -39.46
C GLU A 3 12.39 -83.49 -38.12
N GLN A 4 12.88 -82.24 -38.11
CA GLN A 4 12.76 -81.37 -36.93
C GLN A 4 11.58 -80.42 -37.13
N GLN A 5 10.51 -80.68 -36.38
CA GLN A 5 9.32 -79.85 -36.30
C GLN A 5 9.62 -78.62 -35.43
N ASN A 6 9.35 -77.45 -36.01
CA ASN A 6 9.55 -76.14 -35.41
C ASN A 6 8.33 -75.77 -34.55
N ALA A 7 8.54 -75.50 -33.25
CA ALA A 7 7.50 -75.00 -32.34
C ALA A 7 7.53 -73.46 -32.29
N PRO A 8 6.39 -72.75 -32.17
CA PRO A 8 6.38 -71.30 -32.12
C PRO A 8 6.76 -70.79 -30.73
N GLN A 9 7.67 -69.80 -30.67
CA GLN A 9 7.92 -69.01 -29.47
C GLN A 9 6.77 -68.03 -29.25
N ALA A 10 6.07 -68.16 -28.12
CA ALA A 10 5.15 -67.15 -27.63
C ALA A 10 5.93 -66.09 -26.84
N GLU A 11 5.70 -64.83 -27.20
CA GLU A 11 6.27 -63.63 -26.59
C GLU A 11 5.95 -63.56 -25.08
N GLN A 12 6.97 -63.32 -24.26
CA GLN A 12 6.80 -62.91 -22.87
C GLN A 12 6.56 -61.41 -22.83
N ASP A 13 5.31 -61.03 -22.64
CA ASP A 13 4.86 -59.66 -22.39
C ASP A 13 5.42 -59.19 -21.03
N SER A 14 6.42 -58.31 -21.07
CA SER A 14 6.96 -57.65 -19.88
C SER A 14 6.02 -56.54 -19.45
N ALA A 15 5.22 -56.81 -18.42
CA ALA A 15 4.39 -55.79 -17.77
C ALA A 15 5.26 -54.60 -17.30
N PRO A 16 4.84 -53.34 -17.58
CA PRO A 16 5.55 -52.17 -17.07
C PRO A 16 5.42 -52.06 -15.55
N ALA A 17 6.52 -51.71 -14.89
CA ALA A 17 6.56 -51.46 -13.45
C ALA A 17 5.53 -50.39 -13.04
N PRO A 18 4.90 -50.50 -11.85
CA PRO A 18 3.88 -49.55 -11.42
C PRO A 18 4.48 -48.15 -11.29
N ALA A 19 3.82 -47.18 -11.96
CA ALA A 19 4.16 -45.77 -11.86
C ALA A 19 4.09 -45.32 -10.39
N GLN A 20 5.17 -44.72 -9.90
CA GLN A 20 5.19 -44.09 -8.59
C GLN A 20 4.17 -42.93 -8.57
N PRO A 21 3.35 -42.81 -7.51
CA PRO A 21 2.41 -41.70 -7.41
C PRO A 21 3.18 -40.37 -7.34
N PRO A 22 2.63 -39.28 -7.92
CA PRO A 22 3.27 -37.98 -7.90
C PRO A 22 3.53 -37.56 -6.45
N GLN A 23 4.79 -37.25 -6.13
CA GLN A 23 5.17 -36.70 -4.83
C GLN A 23 4.41 -35.38 -4.64
N GLN A 24 3.48 -35.36 -3.69
CA GLN A 24 2.78 -34.16 -3.27
C GLN A 24 3.81 -33.22 -2.66
N GLN A 25 4.10 -32.11 -3.34
CA GLN A 25 4.83 -31.01 -2.72
C GLN A 25 3.92 -30.38 -1.68
N GLU A 26 4.30 -30.52 -0.42
CA GLU A 26 3.68 -29.85 0.74
C GLU A 26 3.53 -28.35 0.46
N PRO A 27 2.35 -27.74 0.68
CA PRO A 27 2.18 -26.30 0.52
C PRO A 27 3.03 -25.59 1.58
N ARG A 28 4.05 -24.82 1.14
CA ARG A 28 4.86 -23.99 2.04
C ARG A 28 3.94 -23.07 2.86
N SER A 29 4.14 -23.12 4.17
CA SER A 29 3.35 -22.46 5.20
C SER A 29 3.15 -20.95 4.94
N THR A 30 1.92 -20.49 5.13
CA THR A 30 1.47 -19.09 5.04
C THR A 30 2.19 -18.13 6.01
N SER A 31 3.02 -18.66 6.91
CA SER A 31 3.85 -17.91 7.87
C SER A 31 4.97 -17.11 7.20
N THR A 32 5.47 -17.54 6.03
CA THR A 32 6.68 -16.95 5.39
C THR A 32 6.43 -15.60 4.70
N LEU A 33 5.18 -15.23 4.39
CA LEU A 33 4.92 -14.01 3.59
C LEU A 33 4.54 -12.81 4.43
N ILE A 34 3.91 -13.06 5.57
CA ILE A 34 3.69 -12.04 6.60
C ILE A 34 5.07 -11.59 7.13
N SER A 35 6.08 -12.47 7.12
CA SER A 35 7.45 -12.06 7.41
C SER A 35 8.09 -11.21 6.31
N GLU A 36 7.69 -11.30 5.03
CA GLU A 36 8.37 -10.58 3.92
C GLU A 36 7.89 -9.14 3.72
N VAL A 37 6.61 -8.85 3.94
CA VAL A 37 6.12 -7.46 4.04
C VAL A 37 6.62 -6.80 5.34
N ASN A 38 6.70 -7.58 6.43
CA ASN A 38 7.44 -7.14 7.61
C ASN A 38 8.91 -6.91 7.27
N LEU A 39 9.55 -7.66 6.39
CA LEU A 39 10.93 -7.42 5.93
C LEU A 39 11.07 -6.18 5.04
N PHE A 40 10.03 -5.72 4.33
CA PHE A 40 10.07 -4.41 3.66
C PHE A 40 10.06 -3.27 4.68
N ILE A 41 9.32 -3.42 5.77
CA ILE A 41 9.21 -2.40 6.84
C ILE A 41 10.33 -2.49 7.85
N GLU A 42 10.80 -3.69 8.16
CA GLU A 42 12.04 -3.97 8.87
C GLU A 42 13.24 -3.61 8.02
N GLY A 43 13.15 -3.71 6.69
CA GLY A 43 14.13 -3.25 5.72
C GLY A 43 14.20 -1.73 5.70
N LEU A 44 13.05 -1.05 5.63
CA LEU A 44 12.97 0.41 5.81
C LEU A 44 13.41 0.83 7.23
N ARG A 45 13.12 0.06 8.28
CA ARG A 45 13.60 0.30 9.67
C ARG A 45 15.09 0.03 9.85
N ARG A 46 15.66 -0.96 9.15
CA ARG A 46 17.09 -1.32 9.18
C ARG A 46 17.92 -0.33 8.39
N GLU A 47 17.44 0.06 7.21
CA GLU A 47 18.07 1.08 6.38
C GLU A 47 17.99 2.46 7.04
N MET A 48 16.96 2.72 7.86
CA MET A 48 16.62 4.07 8.36
C MET A 48 15.98 4.05 9.77
N PRO A 49 16.75 3.70 10.81
CA PRO A 49 16.26 3.54 12.17
C PRO A 49 15.63 4.82 12.77
N GLU A 50 16.10 6.00 12.36
CA GLU A 50 15.68 7.33 12.85
C GLU A 50 14.20 7.71 12.57
N ILE A 51 13.53 6.99 11.66
CA ILE A 51 12.11 7.19 11.36
C ILE A 51 11.21 6.48 12.39
N PHE A 52 11.73 5.42 13.02
CA PHE A 52 10.97 4.52 13.90
C PHE A 52 11.49 4.47 15.34
N THR A 53 12.63 5.12 15.64
CA THR A 53 13.08 5.33 17.01
C THR A 53 12.36 6.53 17.66
N PRO A 54 11.84 6.41 18.89
CA PRO A 54 11.39 7.56 19.67
C PRO A 54 12.57 8.50 19.93
N GLU A 55 12.27 9.79 19.96
CA GLU A 55 13.20 10.93 19.91
C GLU A 55 14.36 10.80 20.93
N GLY A 56 15.61 10.80 20.43
CA GLY A 56 16.82 10.80 21.29
C GLY A 56 18.05 10.02 20.78
N ALA A 57 17.97 9.23 19.70
CA ALA A 57 19.12 8.48 19.19
C ALA A 57 19.78 9.18 17.98
N LYS A 58 21.07 9.52 18.11
CA LYS A 58 21.87 10.25 17.11
C LYS A 58 22.33 9.31 15.96
N PRO A 59 22.19 9.67 14.66
CA PRO A 59 22.64 8.82 13.55
C PRO A 59 24.14 9.03 13.21
N PRO A 60 24.81 8.05 12.57
CA PRO A 60 26.16 8.20 12.04
C PRO A 60 26.16 8.86 10.65
N GLU A 61 27.20 9.65 10.41
CA GLU A 61 27.42 10.53 9.27
C GLU A 61 28.19 9.82 8.14
N GLN A 62 27.71 9.89 6.90
CA GLN A 62 28.54 10.11 5.69
C GLN A 62 27.72 10.21 4.38
N ALA A 63 28.18 11.10 3.50
CA ALA A 63 27.48 11.69 2.36
C ALA A 63 27.88 11.09 1.00
N ALA A 64 27.01 11.27 0.00
CA ALA A 64 27.34 11.19 -1.43
C ALA A 64 26.56 12.27 -2.24
N PRO A 65 27.08 12.74 -3.41
CA PRO A 65 26.84 14.11 -3.88
C PRO A 65 25.86 14.26 -5.06
N GLY A 66 25.17 15.42 -5.08
CA GLY A 66 25.01 16.33 -6.22
C GLY A 66 24.13 15.93 -7.41
N ILE A 67 22.85 16.32 -7.40
CA ILE A 67 22.08 16.75 -8.59
C ILE A 67 21.25 17.97 -8.21
N GLU A 68 21.22 18.95 -9.12
CA GLU A 68 20.67 20.31 -9.00
C GLU A 68 19.28 20.39 -8.37
N SER A 69 19.18 21.34 -7.44
CA SER A 69 18.03 21.71 -6.66
C SER A 69 16.96 22.42 -7.49
N GLN A 70 15.78 21.82 -7.60
CA GLN A 70 14.55 22.60 -7.53
C GLN A 70 14.47 23.24 -6.13
N PRO A 71 13.91 24.46 -5.97
CA PRO A 71 13.98 25.15 -4.69
C PRO A 71 13.28 24.30 -3.63
N ALA A 72 14.09 23.76 -2.74
CA ALA A 72 13.69 23.35 -1.42
C ALA A 72 13.41 24.64 -0.67
N ASP A 73 12.17 25.08 -0.76
CA ASP A 73 11.63 26.25 -0.06
C ASP A 73 10.48 25.70 0.79
N ASP A 74 10.37 25.93 2.08
CA ASP A 74 11.31 26.27 3.13
C ASP A 74 10.58 25.80 4.39
N THR A 75 11.30 25.31 5.40
CA THR A 75 10.80 24.98 6.74
C THR A 75 9.70 23.91 6.87
N ALA A 76 9.93 23.00 7.82
CA ALA A 76 8.83 22.42 8.58
C ALA A 76 8.04 23.60 9.18
N ALA A 77 6.99 24.04 8.48
CA ALA A 77 6.03 24.98 9.02
C ALA A 77 5.62 24.43 10.40
N PRO A 78 5.49 25.29 11.44
CA PRO A 78 4.97 24.85 12.72
C PRO A 78 3.72 24.03 12.45
N VAL A 79 3.64 22.84 13.05
CA VAL A 79 2.55 21.89 12.85
C VAL A 79 1.24 22.62 13.10
N ASP A 80 0.63 23.11 12.03
CA ASP A 80 -0.68 23.71 12.09
C ASP A 80 -1.63 22.55 12.33
N GLU A 81 -2.08 22.43 13.58
CA GLU A 81 -3.03 21.40 14.00
C GLU A 81 -4.31 21.46 13.17
N ASN A 82 -4.57 22.61 12.53
CA ASN A 82 -5.72 22.83 11.66
C ASN A 82 -5.46 22.50 10.19
N ARG A 83 -4.33 21.87 9.83
CA ARG A 83 -4.04 21.46 8.45
C ARG A 83 -3.81 19.96 8.33
N MET A 84 -4.35 19.39 7.25
CA MET A 84 -4.18 17.99 6.88
C MET A 84 -3.69 17.88 5.44
N LEU A 85 -2.71 17.00 5.24
CA LEU A 85 -2.28 16.62 3.91
C LEU A 85 -3.35 15.74 3.27
N PHE A 86 -3.76 16.06 2.04
CA PHE A 86 -4.65 15.24 1.23
C PHE A 86 -4.16 15.34 -0.22
N ARG A 87 -3.91 14.20 -0.86
CA ARG A 87 -3.35 14.12 -2.22
C ARG A 87 -2.04 14.92 -2.40
N GLY A 88 -1.20 14.97 -1.36
CA GLY A 88 0.07 15.69 -1.38
C GLY A 88 -0.04 17.20 -1.20
N ILE A 89 -1.25 17.72 -0.96
CA ILE A 89 -1.51 19.16 -0.77
C ILE A 89 -2.03 19.36 0.65
N TYR A 90 -1.56 20.41 1.32
CA TYR A 90 -2.10 20.76 2.62
C TYR A 90 -3.43 21.50 2.48
N HIS A 91 -4.44 20.99 3.16
CA HIS A 91 -5.75 21.60 3.29
C HIS A 91 -6.00 22.08 4.72
N THR A 92 -6.68 23.20 4.87
CA THR A 92 -7.22 23.63 6.16
C THR A 92 -8.44 22.79 6.51
N LEU A 93 -8.49 22.26 7.73
CA LEU A 93 -9.64 21.54 8.24
C LEU A 93 -10.66 22.52 8.82
N LYS A 94 -11.93 22.31 8.50
CA LYS A 94 -13.04 23.10 9.05
C LYS A 94 -14.19 22.19 9.43
N VAL A 95 -14.84 22.53 10.53
CA VAL A 95 -16.04 21.88 11.03
C VAL A 95 -17.13 22.93 11.11
N CYS A 96 -18.25 22.68 10.47
CA CYS A 96 -19.38 23.61 10.47
C CYS A 96 -20.69 22.83 10.62
N ARG A 97 -21.71 23.51 11.15
CA ARG A 97 -23.10 23.04 11.04
C ARG A 97 -23.66 23.46 9.70
N THR A 98 -24.50 22.61 9.12
CA THR A 98 -25.12 22.84 7.82
C THR A 98 -26.62 22.56 7.89
N ALA A 99 -27.40 23.26 7.07
CA ALA A 99 -28.83 23.02 6.92
C ALA A 99 -29.16 21.76 6.08
N GLU A 100 -28.12 21.00 5.69
CA GLU A 100 -28.27 19.76 4.93
C GLU A 100 -28.85 18.64 5.80
N VAL A 101 -29.48 17.67 5.14
CA VAL A 101 -30.16 16.54 5.82
C VAL A 101 -29.16 15.50 6.33
N PHE A 102 -27.94 15.47 5.78
CA PHE A 102 -26.90 14.51 6.12
C PHE A 102 -25.56 15.21 6.34
N SER A 103 -24.73 14.62 7.20
CA SER A 103 -23.36 15.05 7.41
C SER A 103 -22.47 14.58 6.26
N GLU A 104 -21.58 15.45 5.79
CA GLU A 104 -20.68 15.15 4.68
C GLU A 104 -19.30 15.80 4.85
N VAL A 105 -18.32 15.30 4.10
CA VAL A 105 -17.00 15.92 3.98
C VAL A 105 -16.79 16.40 2.54
N THR A 106 -16.43 17.66 2.40
CA THR A 106 -16.14 18.27 1.10
C THR A 106 -14.71 18.78 1.02
N VAL A 107 -14.09 18.63 -0.14
CA VAL A 107 -12.73 19.12 -0.41
C VAL A 107 -12.79 20.13 -1.54
N LYS A 108 -12.62 21.43 -1.24
CA LYS A 108 -12.67 22.52 -2.22
C LYS A 108 -11.76 23.67 -1.79
N ASN A 109 -11.16 24.37 -2.75
CA ASN A 109 -10.42 25.62 -2.52
C ASN A 109 -9.33 25.52 -1.42
N GLY A 110 -8.65 24.38 -1.28
CA GLY A 110 -7.64 24.18 -0.25
C GLY A 110 -8.21 23.93 1.16
N GLU A 111 -9.51 23.64 1.28
CA GLU A 111 -10.18 23.29 2.53
C GLU A 111 -10.71 21.86 2.48
N ILE A 112 -10.72 21.19 3.63
CA ILE A 112 -11.47 19.97 3.91
C ILE A 112 -12.50 20.34 4.97
N ARG A 113 -13.77 20.38 4.59
CA ARG A 113 -14.87 20.80 5.44
C ARG A 113 -15.69 19.59 5.86
N VAL A 114 -15.81 19.38 7.16
CA VAL A 114 -16.72 18.41 7.79
C VAL A 114 -18.01 19.16 8.12
N GLY A 115 -19.01 19.03 7.26
CA GLY A 115 -20.35 19.57 7.48
C GLY A 115 -21.17 18.60 8.29
N LEU A 116 -21.64 19.02 9.47
CA LEU A 116 -22.56 18.25 10.29
C LEU A 116 -23.99 18.76 10.10
N ALA A 117 -24.94 17.86 9.82
CA ALA A 117 -26.36 18.19 9.83
C ALA A 117 -26.77 18.72 11.22
N GLU A 118 -27.79 19.57 11.31
CA GLU A 118 -28.19 20.24 12.57
C GLU A 118 -28.43 19.26 13.72
N ASP A 119 -29.18 18.18 13.44
CA ASP A 119 -29.57 17.18 14.43
C ASP A 119 -28.57 16.02 14.57
N ASP A 120 -27.49 16.01 13.78
CA ASP A 120 -26.49 14.95 13.83
C ASP A 120 -25.51 15.17 14.99
N ASN A 121 -25.55 14.29 15.97
CA ASN A 121 -24.67 14.34 17.14
C ASN A 121 -23.39 13.49 16.98
N THR A 122 -23.16 12.94 15.79
CA THR A 122 -21.94 12.21 15.46
C THR A 122 -20.72 13.12 15.65
N PRO A 123 -19.66 12.66 16.34
CA PRO A 123 -18.43 13.44 16.46
C PRO A 123 -17.86 13.77 15.08
N ALA A 124 -17.51 15.03 14.81
CA ALA A 124 -16.91 15.44 13.54
C ALA A 124 -15.68 14.60 13.15
N GLN A 125 -14.90 14.17 14.15
CA GLN A 125 -13.75 13.30 13.92
C GLN A 125 -14.16 11.95 13.33
N GLN A 126 -15.27 11.38 13.79
CA GLN A 126 -15.79 10.12 13.28
C GLN A 126 -16.27 10.28 11.83
N VAL A 127 -16.99 11.35 11.51
CA VAL A 127 -17.42 11.66 10.12
C VAL A 127 -16.22 11.80 9.18
N LEU A 128 -15.15 12.47 9.64
CA LEU A 128 -13.91 12.59 8.88
C LEU A 128 -13.21 11.24 8.66
N ASP A 129 -13.10 10.44 9.71
CA ASP A 129 -12.42 9.14 9.66
C ASP A 129 -13.17 8.15 8.74
N GLU A 130 -14.51 8.13 8.81
CA GLU A 130 -15.37 7.33 7.92
C GLU A 130 -15.20 7.77 6.46
N TRP A 131 -15.26 9.07 6.20
CA TRP A 131 -15.05 9.61 4.86
C TRP A 131 -13.66 9.28 4.29
N LEU A 132 -12.60 9.35 5.11
CA LEU A 132 -11.24 8.97 4.71
C LEU A 132 -11.16 7.48 4.35
N GLN A 133 -11.77 6.62 5.17
CA GLN A 133 -11.80 5.19 4.91
C GLN A 133 -12.54 4.87 3.60
N GLU A 134 -13.75 5.41 3.39
CA GLU A 134 -14.55 5.20 2.18
C GLU A 134 -13.85 5.75 0.93
N THR A 135 -13.28 6.95 1.04
CA THR A 135 -12.51 7.58 -0.05
C THR A 135 -11.31 6.72 -0.43
N ALA A 136 -10.62 6.14 0.55
CA ALA A 136 -9.47 5.28 0.33
C ALA A 136 -9.89 3.97 -0.33
N GLU A 137 -10.96 3.33 0.15
CA GLU A 137 -11.49 2.10 -0.42
C GLU A 137 -11.85 2.28 -1.89
N LYS A 138 -12.60 3.34 -2.22
CA LYS A 138 -12.93 3.68 -3.60
C LYS A 138 -11.67 3.90 -4.44
N THR A 139 -10.76 4.75 -3.97
CA THR A 139 -9.53 5.10 -4.67
C THR A 139 -8.67 3.88 -4.99
N PHE A 140 -8.39 3.05 -3.97
CA PHE A 140 -7.52 1.89 -4.16
C PHE A 140 -8.21 0.80 -4.98
N THR A 141 -9.53 0.62 -4.86
CA THR A 141 -10.26 -0.30 -5.72
C THR A 141 -10.16 0.10 -7.20
N GLU A 142 -10.38 1.38 -7.51
CA GLU A 142 -10.28 1.91 -8.87
C GLU A 142 -8.84 1.81 -9.42
N LYS A 143 -7.83 2.23 -8.65
CA LYS A 143 -6.42 2.15 -9.07
C LYS A 143 -5.95 0.72 -9.23
N VAL A 144 -6.31 -0.19 -8.32
CA VAL A 144 -5.95 -1.61 -8.45
C VAL A 144 -6.60 -2.21 -9.69
N ALA A 145 -7.88 -1.94 -9.96
CA ALA A 145 -8.52 -2.43 -11.18
C ALA A 145 -7.81 -1.95 -12.45
N PHE A 146 -7.47 -0.65 -12.50
CA PHE A 146 -6.70 -0.06 -13.59
C PHE A 146 -5.34 -0.74 -13.79
N TRP A 147 -4.54 -0.84 -12.73
CA TRP A 147 -3.19 -1.40 -12.82
C TRP A 147 -3.17 -2.92 -13.01
N CYS A 148 -4.12 -3.67 -12.43
CA CYS A 148 -4.33 -5.09 -12.74
C CYS A 148 -4.52 -5.31 -14.25
N SER A 149 -5.37 -4.50 -14.88
CA SER A 149 -5.60 -4.56 -16.32
C SER A 149 -4.35 -4.20 -17.13
N ARG A 150 -3.57 -3.21 -16.68
CA ARG A 150 -2.37 -2.76 -17.41
C ARG A 150 -1.22 -3.75 -17.28
N MET A 151 -1.02 -4.30 -16.09
CA MET A 151 0.08 -5.22 -15.75
C MET A 151 -0.24 -6.69 -16.06
N GLU A 152 -1.45 -6.98 -16.57
CA GLU A 152 -1.93 -8.33 -16.86
C GLU A 152 -1.83 -9.27 -15.64
N VAL A 153 -2.31 -8.77 -14.50
CA VAL A 153 -2.36 -9.50 -13.22
C VAL A 153 -3.77 -9.50 -12.64
N GLN A 154 -4.02 -10.43 -11.71
CA GLN A 154 -5.30 -10.53 -11.00
C GLN A 154 -5.04 -10.64 -9.50
N CYS A 155 -5.64 -9.74 -8.72
CA CYS A 155 -5.69 -9.83 -7.26
C CYS A 155 -7.00 -10.48 -6.80
N ALA A 156 -6.98 -11.18 -5.68
CA ALA A 156 -8.16 -11.83 -5.12
C ALA A 156 -9.09 -10.85 -4.38
N LYS A 157 -8.50 -9.93 -3.61
CA LYS A 157 -9.25 -8.96 -2.81
C LYS A 157 -8.40 -7.72 -2.55
N VAL A 158 -9.04 -6.55 -2.56
CA VAL A 158 -8.46 -5.30 -2.07
C VAL A 158 -9.13 -4.96 -0.74
N THR A 159 -8.35 -4.52 0.25
CA THR A 159 -8.88 -4.06 1.54
C THR A 159 -8.10 -2.85 2.01
N VAL A 160 -8.79 -1.85 2.55
CA VAL A 160 -8.16 -0.70 3.19
C VAL A 160 -8.34 -0.79 4.69
N LYS A 161 -7.31 -0.43 5.46
CA LYS A 161 -7.29 -0.54 6.92
C LYS A 161 -6.59 0.66 7.57
N ASP A 162 -6.80 0.89 8.86
CA ASP A 162 -5.93 1.77 9.67
C ASP A 162 -4.64 1.04 10.05
N GLN A 163 -3.81 0.70 9.06
CA GLN A 163 -2.47 0.21 9.32
C GLN A 163 -1.58 1.39 9.73
N LYS A 164 -0.96 1.28 10.92
CA LYS A 164 -0.09 2.33 11.51
C LYS A 164 1.39 2.12 11.24
N THR A 165 1.75 0.94 10.75
CA THR A 165 3.13 0.56 10.49
C THR A 165 3.39 0.28 9.03
N LEU A 166 2.38 -0.17 8.27
CA LEU A 166 2.45 -0.61 6.89
C LEU A 166 1.72 0.33 5.94
N TRP A 167 2.30 0.59 4.77
CA TRP A 167 1.63 1.30 3.67
C TRP A 167 0.70 0.36 2.91
N GLY A 168 1.18 -0.83 2.60
CA GLY A 168 0.43 -1.88 1.93
C GLY A 168 1.02 -3.26 2.23
N SER A 169 0.36 -4.29 1.71
CA SER A 169 0.83 -5.67 1.78
C SER A 169 0.14 -6.52 0.70
N CYS A 170 0.85 -7.48 0.12
CA CYS A 170 0.28 -8.54 -0.70
C CYS A 170 0.53 -9.92 -0.07
N SER A 171 -0.50 -10.77 -0.05
CA SER A 171 -0.36 -12.18 0.38
C SER A 171 -0.19 -13.11 -0.82
N GLN A 172 0.33 -14.34 -0.62
CA GLN A 172 0.39 -15.38 -1.68
C GLN A 172 -0.98 -15.68 -2.31
N LYS A 173 -2.06 -15.49 -1.55
CA LYS A 173 -3.43 -15.69 -2.04
C LYS A 173 -3.90 -14.53 -2.94
N GLY A 174 -3.07 -13.53 -3.17
CA GLY A 174 -3.39 -12.35 -3.97
C GLY A 174 -4.30 -11.34 -3.26
N ASN A 175 -4.46 -11.43 -1.93
CA ASN A 175 -5.12 -10.37 -1.17
C ASN A 175 -4.15 -9.21 -0.96
N ILE A 176 -4.59 -8.01 -1.31
CA ILE A 176 -3.84 -6.76 -1.20
C ILE A 176 -4.49 -5.89 -0.13
N ASN A 177 -3.69 -5.38 0.80
CA ASN A 177 -4.12 -4.41 1.79
C ASN A 177 -3.41 -3.07 1.56
N PHE A 178 -4.08 -1.98 1.88
CA PHE A 178 -3.51 -0.63 1.93
C PHE A 178 -3.89 0.09 3.23
N SER A 179 -3.06 1.04 3.66
CA SER A 179 -3.42 1.99 4.71
C SER A 179 -4.21 3.17 4.13
N TRP A 180 -5.34 3.55 4.74
CA TRP A 180 -6.10 4.75 4.31
C TRP A 180 -5.26 6.03 4.39
N ARG A 181 -4.23 6.04 5.25
CA ARG A 181 -3.31 7.16 5.46
C ARG A 181 -2.54 7.55 4.19
N LEU A 182 -2.48 6.63 3.23
CA LEU A 182 -1.93 6.91 1.91
C LEU A 182 -2.73 7.93 1.11
N LEU A 183 -3.99 8.21 1.45
CA LEU A 183 -4.75 9.31 0.84
C LEU A 183 -4.08 10.68 0.99
N LYS A 184 -3.20 10.81 1.97
CA LYS A 184 -2.42 12.02 2.18
C LYS A 184 -1.29 12.17 1.15
N ALA A 185 -0.83 11.08 0.53
CA ALA A 185 0.25 11.13 -0.44
C ALA A 185 -0.20 11.64 -1.83
N PRO A 186 0.70 12.19 -2.66
CA PRO A 186 0.42 12.56 -4.06
C PRO A 186 -0.05 11.37 -4.91
N GLU A 187 -0.90 11.61 -5.91
CA GLU A 187 -1.45 10.56 -6.80
C GLU A 187 -0.39 9.60 -7.35
N ALA A 188 0.74 10.11 -7.85
CA ALA A 188 1.81 9.29 -8.39
C ALA A 188 2.44 8.35 -7.36
N VAL A 189 2.46 8.74 -6.09
CA VAL A 189 2.94 7.89 -4.98
C VAL A 189 1.94 6.77 -4.68
N LEU A 190 0.64 7.04 -4.79
CA LEU A 190 -0.39 6.01 -4.66
C LEU A 190 -0.28 5.00 -5.80
N ASP A 191 -0.11 5.47 -7.04
CA ASP A 191 0.07 4.60 -8.20
C ASP A 191 1.31 3.71 -8.06
N TYR A 192 2.44 4.30 -7.63
CA TYR A 192 3.64 3.53 -7.29
C TYR A 192 3.35 2.42 -6.27
N LEU A 193 2.65 2.71 -5.17
CA LEU A 193 2.34 1.70 -4.17
C LEU A 193 1.41 0.62 -4.70
N VAL A 194 0.43 0.97 -5.54
CA VAL A 194 -0.43 -0.03 -6.19
C VAL A 194 0.40 -0.94 -7.10
N VAL A 195 1.29 -0.38 -7.92
CA VAL A 195 2.21 -1.15 -8.77
C VAL A 195 3.12 -2.05 -7.92
N HIS A 196 3.64 -1.54 -6.80
CA HIS A 196 4.48 -2.29 -5.86
C HIS A 196 3.75 -3.52 -5.30
N GLU A 197 2.54 -3.34 -4.79
CA GLU A 197 1.76 -4.46 -4.23
C GLU A 197 1.34 -5.44 -5.32
N LEU A 198 1.03 -4.97 -6.53
CA LEU A 198 0.68 -5.85 -7.66
C LEU A 198 1.87 -6.62 -8.22
N ALA A 199 3.07 -6.05 -8.18
CA ALA A 199 4.30 -6.74 -8.55
C ALA A 199 4.54 -8.00 -7.69
N HIS A 200 4.08 -7.99 -6.43
CA HIS A 200 4.15 -9.16 -5.58
C HIS A 200 3.38 -10.36 -6.12
N LEU A 201 2.33 -10.17 -6.94
CA LEU A 201 1.61 -11.27 -7.57
C LEU A 201 2.47 -12.07 -8.57
N LYS A 202 3.59 -11.51 -9.03
CA LYS A 202 4.56 -12.17 -9.91
C LYS A 202 5.85 -12.54 -9.18
N ARG A 203 6.32 -11.67 -8.28
CA ARG A 203 7.61 -11.78 -7.58
C ARG A 203 7.45 -11.46 -6.09
N MET A 204 7.52 -12.47 -5.23
CA MET A 204 7.24 -12.27 -3.78
C MET A 204 8.40 -11.59 -3.04
N SER A 205 9.63 -11.71 -3.54
CA SER A 205 10.83 -11.12 -2.94
C SER A 205 11.25 -9.86 -3.69
N HIS A 206 11.72 -8.83 -2.99
CA HIS A 206 12.21 -7.57 -3.57
C HIS A 206 13.63 -7.68 -4.18
N ASP A 207 13.87 -8.72 -4.98
CA ASP A 207 15.13 -8.92 -5.70
C ASP A 207 15.25 -8.01 -6.94
N ASP A 208 16.36 -8.13 -7.67
CA ASP A 208 16.60 -7.31 -8.87
C ASP A 208 15.52 -7.54 -9.94
N GLU A 209 14.99 -8.77 -10.07
CA GLU A 209 13.90 -9.08 -11.02
C GLU A 209 12.59 -8.40 -10.61
N TYR A 210 12.30 -8.30 -9.32
CA TYR A 210 11.17 -7.54 -8.81
C TYR A 210 11.28 -6.06 -9.14
N TRP A 211 12.43 -5.44 -8.88
CA TRP A 211 12.60 -4.01 -9.14
C TRP A 211 12.62 -3.68 -10.63
N GLU A 212 13.15 -4.59 -11.46
CA GLU A 212 13.05 -4.50 -12.91
C GLU A 212 11.59 -4.61 -13.38
N PHE A 213 10.77 -5.46 -12.75
CA PHE A 213 9.35 -5.51 -13.08
C PHE A 213 8.61 -4.23 -12.66
N VAL A 214 8.90 -3.68 -11.47
CA VAL A 214 8.32 -2.40 -11.03
C VAL A 214 8.72 -1.25 -11.94
N SER A 215 9.99 -1.18 -12.36
CA SER A 215 10.51 -0.08 -13.19
C SER A 215 9.85 -0.01 -14.58
N GLN A 216 9.39 -1.13 -15.12
CA GLN A 216 8.64 -1.19 -16.39
C GLN A 216 7.31 -0.41 -16.34
N TRP A 217 6.65 -0.39 -15.17
CA TRP A 217 5.35 0.25 -14.98
C TRP A 217 5.44 1.60 -14.28
N CYS A 218 6.48 1.79 -13.46
CA CYS A 218 6.75 3.01 -12.72
C CYS A 218 8.26 3.32 -12.77
N PRO A 219 8.77 3.95 -13.86
CA PRO A 219 10.19 4.25 -14.00
C PRO A 219 10.74 5.14 -12.86
N ASP A 220 9.88 6.04 -12.34
CA ASP A 220 10.21 6.98 -11.27
C ASP A 220 10.04 6.39 -9.84
N TYR A 221 9.90 5.07 -9.70
CA TYR A 221 9.63 4.42 -8.41
C TYR A 221 10.61 4.81 -7.29
N LYS A 222 11.88 5.05 -7.64
CA LYS A 222 12.91 5.49 -6.68
C LYS A 222 12.58 6.85 -6.06
N GLN A 223 11.99 7.75 -6.84
CA GLN A 223 11.54 9.07 -6.38
C GLN A 223 10.36 8.92 -5.43
N HIS A 224 9.37 8.10 -5.77
CA HIS A 224 8.20 7.85 -4.93
C HIS A 224 8.56 7.15 -3.61
N ARG A 225 9.48 6.17 -3.66
CA ARG A 225 10.03 5.52 -2.45
C ARG A 225 10.73 6.54 -1.54
N ARG A 226 11.52 7.45 -2.12
CA ARG A 226 12.16 8.55 -1.38
C ARG A 226 11.14 9.52 -0.79
N TRP A 227 10.08 9.84 -1.53
CA TRP A 227 9.02 10.72 -1.05
C TRP A 227 8.30 10.10 0.16
N LEU A 228 7.90 8.84 0.09
CA LEU A 228 7.26 8.11 1.19
C LEU A 228 8.15 8.06 2.43
N ARG A 229 9.45 7.83 2.24
CA ARG A 229 10.44 7.90 3.32
C ARG A 229 10.40 9.26 4.01
N ASN A 230 10.49 10.33 3.24
CA ASN A 230 10.63 11.68 3.78
C ASN A 230 9.34 12.16 4.48
N HIS A 231 8.17 11.65 4.09
CA HIS A 231 6.87 12.06 4.63
C HIS A 231 6.23 11.02 5.56
N ALA A 232 6.91 9.91 5.87
CA ALA A 232 6.33 8.79 6.63
C ALA A 232 5.71 9.23 7.98
N LYS A 233 6.43 10.05 8.75
CA LYS A 233 5.98 10.57 10.05
C LYS A 233 4.69 11.37 9.92
N GLU A 234 4.59 12.18 8.87
CA GLU A 234 3.44 13.03 8.62
C GLU A 234 2.21 12.24 8.17
N LEU A 235 2.42 11.27 7.26
CA LEU A 235 1.35 10.39 6.79
C LEU A 235 0.73 9.60 7.95
N PHE A 236 1.56 9.06 8.85
CA PHE A 236 1.12 8.34 10.05
C PHE A 236 0.67 9.24 11.21
N ARG A 237 0.78 10.57 11.08
CA ARG A 237 0.23 11.49 12.09
C ARG A 237 -1.30 11.41 12.08
N ASN A 238 -1.89 11.34 13.27
CA ASN A 238 -3.33 11.53 13.41
C ASN A 238 -3.65 13.03 13.26
N HIS A 239 -4.81 13.33 12.68
CA HIS A 239 -5.37 14.68 12.74
C HIS A 239 -6.48 14.65 13.78
N THR A 240 -6.42 15.59 14.72
CA THR A 240 -7.46 15.76 15.72
C THR A 240 -8.15 17.06 15.44
N LEU A 241 -9.46 17.01 15.18
CA LEU A 241 -10.27 18.22 15.05
C LEU A 241 -10.34 18.88 16.44
N THR A 242 -9.71 20.05 16.58
CA THR A 242 -9.70 20.86 17.79
C THR A 242 -10.84 21.88 17.79
N PRO A 243 -11.19 22.53 18.92
CA PRO A 243 -12.16 23.61 18.93
C PRO A 243 -11.85 24.75 17.94
N ALA A 244 -10.57 24.95 17.57
CA ALA A 244 -10.15 25.94 16.58
C ALA A 244 -10.56 25.57 15.13
N THR A 245 -10.95 24.32 14.87
CA THR A 245 -11.49 23.91 13.57
C THR A 245 -12.97 24.26 13.43
N GLN A 246 -13.65 24.68 14.51
CA GLN A 246 -15.08 24.98 14.50
C GLN A 246 -15.30 26.40 13.97
N GLU A 247 -15.95 26.54 12.82
CA GLU A 247 -16.54 27.82 12.44
C GLU A 247 -17.83 28.00 13.24
N ALA A 248 -17.93 29.14 13.95
CA ALA A 248 -19.21 29.55 14.53
C ALA A 248 -20.22 29.64 13.39
N ALA A 249 -21.38 29.01 13.55
CA ALA A 249 -22.47 29.11 12.60
C ALA A 249 -22.69 30.59 12.26
N GLU A 250 -22.46 30.98 11.00
CA GLU A 250 -22.85 32.31 10.53
C GLU A 250 -24.37 32.41 10.73
N GLN A 251 -24.76 33.31 11.65
CA GLN A 251 -26.14 33.61 12.01
C GLN A 251 -26.86 34.34 10.87
#